data_AF-A0A1H7UHW2-F1
#
_entry.id   AF-A0A1H7UHW2-F1
#
_cell.length_a   1.000
_cell.length_b   1.000
_cell.length_c   1.000
_cell.angle_alpha   90.00
_cell.angle_beta   90.00
_cell.angle_gamma   90.00
#
_symmetry.space_group_name_H-M   'P 1'
#
loop_
_entity.id
_entity.type
_entity.pdbx_description
1 polymer ?
#
loop_
_entity_poly.entity_id
_entity_poly.type
_entity_poly.pdbx_seq_one_letter_code
_entity_poly.pdbx_strand_id
1 'polypeptide(L)'
;MANALAGTGVMFPFFAPLLGWLGVFITGSDTSANALFGKLQSTTASSIGVDPVVTVGANVSGGVVGKMISPQSIAVAAGAGGLIGRESELFRFTVKHSFIMLLFISLLVLAQAYVFTWLIPEYTASAGEQAHAASGGSAGYLYLGIVAAVVLVIALLVASTRKHR
;
A
#
# COMPACT_ATOMS: atom_id res chain seq x y z
N MET A 1 -11.75 -26.29 5.98
CA MET A 1 -10.45 -25.63 6.23
C MET A 1 -9.77 -25.08 4.98
N ALA A 2 -10.15 -25.49 3.74
CA ALA A 2 -9.72 -24.81 2.50
C ALA A 2 -10.37 -23.43 2.28
N ASN A 3 -11.64 -23.25 2.65
CA ASN A 3 -12.40 -22.00 2.43
C ASN A 3 -12.08 -20.83 3.38
N ALA A 4 -11.29 -21.04 4.44
CA ALA A 4 -10.87 -19.95 5.34
C ALA A 4 -9.44 -19.47 5.05
N LEU A 5 -8.58 -20.35 4.51
CA LEU A 5 -7.25 -19.99 4.01
C LEU A 5 -7.31 -19.26 2.67
N ALA A 6 -8.36 -19.51 1.88
CA ALA A 6 -8.78 -18.69 0.75
C ALA A 6 -9.40 -17.32 1.18
N GLY A 7 -9.16 -16.82 2.39
CA GLY A 7 -9.76 -15.57 2.90
C GLY A 7 -8.77 -14.43 3.17
N THR A 8 -7.54 -14.72 3.60
CA THR A 8 -6.59 -13.70 4.11
C THR A 8 -5.41 -13.43 3.18
N GLY A 9 -4.94 -14.42 2.42
CA GLY A 9 -4.00 -14.19 1.31
C GLY A 9 -4.64 -13.44 0.14
N VAL A 10 -5.98 -13.54 0.04
CA VAL A 10 -6.76 -13.01 -1.09
C VAL A 10 -6.91 -11.49 -1.07
N MET A 11 -6.79 -10.89 0.12
CA MET A 11 -6.97 -9.46 0.31
C MET A 11 -5.64 -8.70 0.31
N PHE A 12 -4.49 -9.40 0.34
CA PHE A 12 -3.18 -8.73 0.29
C PHE A 12 -3.01 -7.84 -0.96
N PRO A 13 -3.42 -8.25 -2.17
CA PRO A 13 -3.35 -7.39 -3.36
C PRO A 13 -4.17 -6.09 -3.20
N PHE A 14 -5.25 -6.11 -2.42
CA PHE A 14 -6.03 -4.90 -2.12
C PHE A 14 -5.27 -3.92 -1.21
N PHE A 15 -4.49 -4.43 -0.25
CA PHE A 15 -3.69 -3.60 0.66
C PHE A 15 -2.29 -3.27 0.13
N ALA A 16 -1.81 -3.97 -0.91
CA ALA A 16 -0.49 -3.72 -1.49
C ALA A 16 -0.29 -2.25 -1.95
N PRO A 17 -1.26 -1.59 -2.62
CA PRO A 17 -1.17 -0.16 -2.95
C PRO A 17 -1.10 0.76 -1.73
N LEU A 18 -1.75 0.40 -0.61
CA LEU A 18 -1.74 1.22 0.60
C LEU A 18 -0.33 1.29 1.21
N LEU A 19 0.43 0.19 1.16
CA LEU A 19 1.82 0.17 1.62
C LEU A 19 2.71 1.07 0.76
N GLY A 20 2.54 1.04 -0.57
CA GLY A 20 3.25 1.95 -1.48
C GLY A 20 2.87 3.41 -1.27
N TRP A 21 1.59 3.68 -1.08
CA TRP A 21 1.05 5.00 -0.77
C TRP A 21 1.65 5.58 0.52
N LEU A 22 1.70 4.79 1.60
CA LEU A 22 2.34 5.19 2.85
C LEU A 22 3.84 5.41 2.68
N GLY A 23 4.52 4.53 1.96
CA GLY A 23 5.95 4.64 1.71
C GLY A 23 6.32 5.94 0.99
N VAL A 24 5.60 6.31 -0.07
CA VAL A 24 5.86 7.56 -0.81
C VAL A 24 5.36 8.78 -0.07
N PHE A 25 4.27 8.69 0.69
CA PHE A 25 3.82 9.80 1.52
C PHE A 25 4.89 10.22 2.53
N ILE A 26 5.54 9.25 3.18
CA ILE A 26 6.59 9.49 4.18
C ILE A 26 7.91 9.90 3.52
N THR A 27 8.33 9.18 2.48
CA THR A 27 9.66 9.38 1.87
C THR A 27 9.70 10.48 0.81
N GLY A 28 8.55 10.87 0.25
CA GLY A 28 8.43 11.82 -0.86
C GLY A 28 8.89 11.29 -2.24
N SER A 29 9.37 10.04 -2.34
CA SER A 29 9.96 9.51 -3.58
C SER A 29 9.59 8.05 -3.84
N ASP A 30 9.16 7.79 -5.07
CA ASP A 30 8.79 6.43 -5.53
C ASP A 30 9.99 5.49 -5.50
N THR A 31 11.19 5.98 -5.79
CA THR A 31 12.42 5.18 -5.79
C THR A 31 12.78 4.71 -4.38
N SER A 32 12.77 5.61 -3.40
CA SER A 32 13.11 5.25 -2.02
C SER A 32 12.02 4.38 -1.38
N ALA A 33 10.74 4.64 -1.66
CA ALA A 33 9.65 3.79 -1.21
C ALA A 33 9.72 2.38 -1.84
N ASN A 34 10.06 2.27 -3.13
CA ASN A 34 10.22 0.98 -3.77
C ASN A 34 11.45 0.21 -3.29
N ALA A 35 12.55 0.91 -2.96
CA ALA A 35 13.70 0.31 -2.30
C ALA A 35 13.35 -0.21 -0.89
N LEU A 36 12.47 0.49 -0.17
CA LEU A 36 12.07 0.13 1.20
C LEU A 36 11.07 -1.03 1.25
N PHE A 37 10.06 -1.02 0.36
CA PHE A 37 8.94 -1.95 0.43
C PHE A 37 8.83 -2.92 -0.76
N GLY A 38 9.51 -2.69 -1.88
CA GLY A 38 9.41 -3.53 -3.07
C GLY A 38 9.83 -4.97 -2.81
N LYS A 39 10.94 -5.18 -2.09
CA LYS A 39 11.37 -6.53 -1.69
C LYS A 39 10.36 -7.20 -0.74
N LEU A 40 9.82 -6.46 0.23
CA LEU A 40 8.80 -6.96 1.15
C LEU A 40 7.53 -7.40 0.39
N GLN A 41 7.09 -6.62 -0.60
CA GLN A 41 5.93 -6.94 -1.43
C GLN A 41 6.15 -8.21 -2.26
N SER A 42 7.35 -8.36 -2.84
CA SER A 42 7.75 -9.53 -3.62
C SER A 42 7.83 -10.81 -2.78
N THR A 43 8.51 -10.75 -1.63
CA THR A 43 8.63 -11.89 -0.70
C THR A 43 7.27 -12.28 -0.12
N THR A 44 6.44 -11.29 0.22
CA THR A 44 5.08 -11.56 0.76
C THR A 44 4.18 -12.18 -0.30
N ALA A 45 4.18 -11.67 -1.53
CA ALA A 45 3.43 -12.24 -2.65
C ALA A 45 3.82 -13.70 -2.91
N SER A 46 5.12 -13.98 -2.96
CA SER A 46 5.64 -15.35 -3.11
C SER A 46 5.18 -16.27 -1.98
N SER A 47 5.08 -15.75 -0.75
CA SER A 47 4.65 -16.51 0.43
C SER A 47 3.15 -16.82 0.44
N ILE A 48 2.32 -15.97 -0.18
CA ILE A 48 0.86 -16.14 -0.28
C ILE A 48 0.41 -16.78 -1.62
N GLY A 49 1.34 -17.11 -2.51
CA GLY A 49 1.05 -17.69 -3.83
C GLY A 49 0.43 -16.70 -4.83
N VAL A 50 0.64 -15.40 -4.65
CA VAL A 50 0.26 -14.35 -5.60
C VAL A 50 1.49 -13.97 -6.43
N ASP A 51 1.28 -13.61 -7.68
CA ASP A 51 2.35 -13.15 -8.56
C ASP A 51 3.04 -11.89 -7.98
N PRO A 52 4.37 -11.93 -7.71
CA PRO A 52 5.13 -10.81 -7.21
C PRO A 52 5.06 -9.55 -8.09
N VAL A 53 4.90 -9.68 -9.40
CA VAL A 53 4.78 -8.54 -10.32
C VAL A 53 3.54 -7.71 -10.01
N VAL A 54 2.44 -8.36 -9.61
CA VAL A 54 1.19 -7.68 -9.28
C VAL A 54 1.36 -6.84 -8.02
N THR A 55 1.98 -7.38 -6.96
CA THR A 55 2.14 -6.67 -5.68
C THR A 55 3.23 -5.61 -5.72
N VAL A 56 4.32 -5.86 -6.45
CA VAL A 56 5.39 -4.87 -6.69
C VAL A 56 4.88 -3.75 -7.60
N GLY A 57 4.12 -4.06 -8.64
CA GLY A 57 3.46 -3.07 -9.49
C GLY A 57 2.42 -2.24 -8.73
N ALA A 58 1.66 -2.89 -7.84
CA ALA A 58 0.74 -2.24 -6.92
C ALA A 58 1.44 -1.27 -5.97
N ASN A 59 2.64 -1.63 -5.48
CA ASN A 59 3.47 -0.76 -4.63
C ASN A 59 3.83 0.54 -5.34
N VAL A 60 4.27 0.45 -6.61
CA VAL A 60 4.60 1.63 -7.42
C VAL A 60 3.34 2.46 -7.71
N SER A 61 2.24 1.80 -8.09
CA SER A 61 0.97 2.46 -8.43
C SER A 61 0.37 3.22 -7.23
N GLY A 62 0.38 2.60 -6.05
CA GLY A 62 -0.01 3.25 -4.80
C GLY A 62 0.93 4.39 -4.42
N GLY A 63 2.24 4.22 -4.67
CA GLY A 63 3.26 5.24 -4.47
C GLY A 63 2.99 6.54 -5.22
N VAL A 64 2.68 6.45 -6.51
CA VAL A 64 2.33 7.62 -7.35
C VAL A 64 1.15 8.40 -6.76
N VAL A 65 0.14 7.70 -6.25
CA VAL A 65 -1.02 8.33 -5.59
C VAL A 65 -0.65 8.95 -4.25
N GLY A 66 0.27 8.33 -3.50
CA GLY A 66 0.80 8.87 -2.24
C GLY A 66 1.64 10.13 -2.45
N LYS A 67 2.33 10.23 -3.60
CA LYS A 67 3.13 11.41 -3.95
C LYS A 67 2.30 12.69 -3.99
N MET A 68 1.04 12.62 -4.43
CA MET A 68 0.12 13.76 -4.50
C MET A 68 -0.07 14.50 -3.16
N ILE A 69 0.11 13.79 -2.05
CA ILE A 69 -0.06 14.34 -0.69
C ILE A 69 1.25 14.42 0.08
N SER A 70 2.37 14.03 -0.52
CA SER A 70 3.68 14.10 0.12
C SER A 70 4.06 15.55 0.43
N PRO A 71 4.67 15.85 1.58
CA PRO A 71 5.04 17.22 1.95
C PRO A 71 5.90 17.90 0.87
N GLN A 72 6.82 17.15 0.26
CA GLN A 72 7.69 17.65 -0.81
C GLN A 72 6.92 18.03 -2.08
N SER A 73 5.91 17.25 -2.48
CA SER A 73 5.10 17.58 -3.66
C SER A 73 4.11 18.72 -3.38
N ILE A 74 3.55 18.78 -2.17
CA ILE A 74 2.67 19.87 -1.74
C ILE A 74 3.42 21.21 -1.69
N ALA A 75 4.64 21.23 -1.14
CA ALA A 75 5.46 22.44 -1.09
C ALA A 75 5.80 22.96 -2.50
N VAL A 76 6.18 22.06 -3.42
CA VAL A 76 6.44 22.40 -4.83
C VAL A 76 5.17 22.92 -5.53
N ALA A 77 4.04 22.25 -5.34
CA ALA A 77 2.76 22.65 -5.94
C ALA A 77 2.24 23.98 -5.37
N ALA A 78 2.43 24.24 -4.08
CA ALA A 78 2.08 25.51 -3.46
C ALA A 78 2.94 26.67 -3.98
N GLY A 79 4.24 26.44 -4.17
CA GLY A 79 5.16 27.40 -4.78
C GLY A 79 4.80 27.70 -6.24
N ALA A 80 4.49 26.67 -7.04
CA ALA A 80 4.10 26.84 -8.44
C ALA A 80 2.71 27.46 -8.62
N GLY A 81 1.76 27.17 -7.72
CA GLY A 81 0.39 27.66 -7.77
C GLY A 81 0.17 29.03 -7.14
N GLY A 82 1.21 29.69 -6.62
CA GLY A 82 1.08 30.97 -5.91
C GLY A 82 0.32 30.85 -4.58
N LEU A 83 0.26 29.65 -4.00
CA LEU A 83 -0.45 29.30 -2.77
C LEU A 83 0.52 29.21 -1.57
N ILE A 84 1.62 29.97 -1.60
CA ILE A 84 2.62 29.99 -0.53
C ILE A 84 1.95 30.37 0.79
N GLY A 85 2.14 29.55 1.83
CA GLY A 85 1.47 29.70 3.13
C GLY A 85 0.05 29.10 3.19
N ARG A 86 -0.49 28.56 2.09
CA ARG A 86 -1.79 27.85 2.02
C ARG A 86 -1.64 26.35 1.73
N GLU A 87 -0.47 25.78 2.01
CA GLU A 87 -0.13 24.36 1.80
C GLU A 87 -1.14 23.41 2.46
N SER A 88 -1.67 23.79 3.63
CA SER A 88 -2.65 22.99 4.36
C SER A 88 -4.00 22.90 3.63
N GLU A 89 -4.39 23.94 2.90
CA GLU A 89 -5.61 23.94 2.09
C GLU A 89 -5.44 23.04 0.86
N LEU A 90 -4.28 23.14 0.20
CA LEU A 90 -3.92 22.27 -0.92
C LEU A 90 -3.88 20.80 -0.47
N PHE A 91 -3.25 20.50 0.65
CA PHE A 91 -3.22 19.16 1.23
C PHE A 91 -4.63 18.62 1.54
N ARG A 92 -5.51 19.43 2.15
CA ARG A 92 -6.90 19.02 2.43
C ARG A 92 -7.70 18.75 1.16
N PHE A 93 -7.40 19.45 0.08
CA PHE A 93 -7.99 19.21 -1.23
C PHE A 93 -7.47 17.92 -1.88
N THR A 94 -6.15 17.73 -1.90
CA THR A 94 -5.51 16.57 -2.55
C THR A 94 -5.70 15.26 -1.79
N VAL A 95 -5.80 15.29 -0.46
CA VAL A 95 -6.06 14.10 0.37
C VAL A 95 -7.32 13.36 -0.07
N LYS A 96 -8.41 14.07 -0.33
CA LYS A 96 -9.66 13.43 -0.77
C LYS A 96 -9.48 12.71 -2.10
N HIS A 97 -8.83 13.36 -3.05
CA HIS A 97 -8.55 12.79 -4.38
C HIS A 97 -7.60 11.59 -4.28
N SER A 98 -6.57 11.69 -3.43
CA SER A 98 -5.60 10.62 -3.20
C SER A 98 -6.27 9.37 -2.61
N PHE A 99 -7.16 9.50 -1.63
CA PHE A 99 -7.90 8.35 -1.09
C PHE A 99 -8.85 7.69 -2.10
N ILE A 100 -9.52 8.48 -2.94
CA ILE A 100 -10.41 7.94 -4.00
C ILE A 100 -9.58 7.15 -5.02
N MET A 101 -8.45 7.70 -5.47
CA MET A 101 -7.56 7.03 -6.41
C MET A 101 -6.90 5.79 -5.78
N LEU A 102 -6.55 5.86 -4.50
CA LEU A 102 -6.00 4.70 -3.78
C LEU A 102 -7.01 3.55 -3.74
N LEU A 103 -8.26 3.83 -3.38
CA LEU A 103 -9.32 2.81 -3.37
C LEU A 103 -9.53 2.23 -4.78
N PHE A 104 -9.52 3.08 -5.81
CA PHE A 104 -9.65 2.65 -7.20
C PHE A 104 -8.50 1.72 -7.62
N ILE A 105 -7.25 2.06 -7.30
CA ILE A 105 -6.08 1.21 -7.59
C ILE A 105 -6.15 -0.09 -6.78
N SER A 106 -6.54 -0.05 -5.52
CA SER A 106 -6.73 -1.25 -4.69
C SER A 106 -7.76 -2.22 -5.29
N LEU A 107 -8.86 -1.71 -5.84
CA LEU A 107 -9.85 -2.52 -6.54
C LEU A 107 -9.31 -3.06 -7.87
N LEU A 108 -8.55 -2.25 -8.63
CA LEU A 108 -7.92 -2.70 -9.87
C LEU A 108 -6.88 -3.79 -9.64
N VAL A 109 -6.04 -3.67 -8.61
CA VAL A 109 -5.03 -4.68 -8.27
C VAL A 109 -5.69 -5.96 -7.80
N LEU A 110 -6.79 -5.88 -7.03
CA LEU A 110 -7.60 -7.03 -6.69
C LEU A 110 -8.17 -7.71 -7.95
N ALA A 111 -8.69 -6.92 -8.91
CA ALA A 111 -9.18 -7.43 -10.18
C ALA A 111 -8.06 -8.08 -11.02
N GLN A 112 -6.86 -7.50 -11.04
CA GLN A 112 -5.69 -8.10 -11.73
C GLN A 112 -5.24 -9.40 -11.08
N ALA A 113 -5.30 -9.50 -9.75
CA ALA A 113 -4.90 -10.69 -9.03
C ALA A 113 -5.87 -11.88 -9.23
N TYR A 114 -7.17 -11.65 -9.44
CA TYR A 114 -8.19 -12.72 -9.48
C TYR A 114 -8.99 -12.85 -10.77
N VAL A 115 -9.13 -11.77 -11.55
CA VAL A 115 -10.00 -11.73 -12.74
C VAL A 115 -9.19 -11.63 -14.04
N PHE A 116 -8.10 -10.86 -14.04
CA PHE A 116 -7.28 -10.59 -15.22
C PHE A 116 -5.86 -11.16 -15.13
N THR A 117 -5.71 -12.41 -14.70
CA THR A 117 -4.41 -13.10 -14.61
C THR A 117 -3.72 -13.26 -15.97
N TRP A 118 -4.46 -13.22 -17.09
CA TRP A 118 -3.91 -13.20 -18.46
C TRP A 118 -3.18 -11.89 -18.81
N LEU A 119 -3.47 -10.77 -18.12
CA LEU A 119 -2.83 -9.49 -18.40
C LEU A 119 -1.36 -9.45 -17.96
N ILE A 120 -0.96 -10.37 -17.07
CA ILE A 120 0.40 -10.45 -16.55
C ILE A 120 1.30 -11.02 -17.65
N PRO A 121 2.31 -10.28 -18.15
CA PRO A 121 3.21 -10.77 -19.18
C PRO A 121 3.97 -12.01 -18.70
N GLU A 122 4.17 -13.00 -19.57
CA GLU A 122 5.07 -14.12 -19.26
C GLU A 122 6.48 -13.57 -19.02
N TYR A 123 6.98 -13.71 -17.79
CA TYR A 123 8.32 -13.30 -17.42
C TYR A 123 9.10 -14.50 -16.90
N THR A 124 10.34 -14.65 -17.35
CA THR A 124 11.25 -15.63 -16.76
C THR A 124 11.74 -15.06 -15.45
N ALA A 125 11.23 -15.55 -14.32
CA ALA A 125 11.83 -15.25 -13.03
C ALA A 125 13.30 -15.72 -13.08
N SER A 126 14.26 -14.78 -13.08
CA SER A 126 15.67 -15.16 -12.95
C SER A 126 15.84 -15.81 -11.57
N ALA A 127 16.58 -16.92 -11.53
CA ALA A 127 16.68 -17.87 -10.40
C ALA A 127 17.33 -17.33 -9.11
N GLY A 128 17.24 -16.02 -8.83
CA GLY A 128 17.97 -15.34 -7.76
C GLY A 128 17.25 -15.16 -6.42
N GLU A 129 15.94 -15.36 -6.32
CA GLU A 129 15.23 -14.96 -5.08
C GLU A 129 14.08 -15.87 -4.66
N GLN A 130 14.29 -17.19 -4.75
CA GLN A 130 13.60 -18.13 -3.85
C GLN A 130 14.25 -18.05 -2.46
N ALA A 131 13.87 -17.06 -1.65
CA ALA A 131 14.30 -16.98 -0.26
C ALA A 131 13.20 -17.53 0.67
N HIS A 132 13.40 -18.79 1.08
CA HIS A 132 12.82 -19.52 2.20
C HIS A 132 11.35 -19.21 2.59
N ALA A 133 10.45 -20.09 2.15
CA ALA A 133 9.18 -20.33 2.81
C ALA A 133 9.42 -20.68 4.30
N ALA A 134 9.16 -19.74 5.20
CA ALA A 134 9.08 -20.02 6.62
C ALA A 134 7.78 -20.77 6.89
N SER A 135 7.92 -22.07 7.10
CA SER A 135 6.93 -22.95 7.70
C SER A 135 6.48 -22.41 9.05
N GLY A 136 5.24 -21.89 9.15
CA GLY A 136 4.74 -21.40 10.43
C GLY A 136 3.38 -20.72 10.39
N GLY A 137 2.32 -21.43 9.99
CA GLY A 137 0.94 -20.96 9.87
C GLY A 137 0.23 -20.50 11.16
N SER A 138 0.96 -20.13 12.22
CA SER A 138 0.40 -19.64 13.50
C SER A 138 0.82 -18.21 13.86
N ALA A 139 1.99 -17.73 13.41
CA ALA A 139 2.50 -16.42 13.82
C ALA A 139 1.90 -15.25 13.03
N GLY A 140 1.50 -15.48 11.77
CA GLY A 140 0.93 -14.43 10.90
C GLY A 140 -0.38 -13.82 11.42
N TYR A 141 -1.23 -14.64 12.05
CA TYR A 141 -2.49 -14.17 12.66
C TYR A 141 -2.27 -13.25 13.86
N LEU A 142 -1.21 -13.50 14.63
CA LEU A 142 -0.79 -12.63 15.72
C LEU A 142 -0.33 -11.27 15.19
N TYR A 143 0.49 -11.23 14.14
CA TYR A 143 0.96 -9.97 13.56
C TYR A 143 -0.19 -9.14 12.94
N LEU A 144 -1.11 -9.77 12.22
CA LEU A 144 -2.30 -9.08 11.69
C LEU A 144 -3.22 -8.58 12.81
N GLY A 145 -3.42 -9.38 13.87
CA GLY A 145 -4.16 -8.98 15.06
C GLY A 145 -3.52 -7.79 15.79
N ILE A 146 -2.19 -7.78 15.91
CA ILE A 146 -1.44 -6.68 16.52
C ILE A 146 -1.58 -5.40 15.68
N VAL A 147 -1.42 -5.49 14.36
CA VAL A 147 -1.57 -4.33 13.46
C VAL A 147 -3.00 -3.78 13.51
N ALA A 148 -4.01 -4.65 13.46
CA ALA A 148 -5.42 -4.22 13.56
C ALA A 148 -5.73 -3.56 14.92
N ALA A 149 -5.21 -4.11 16.02
CA ALA A 149 -5.36 -3.53 17.35
C ALA A 149 -4.67 -2.17 17.46
N VAL A 150 -3.45 -2.02 16.94
CA VAL A 150 -2.73 -0.74 16.95
C VAL A 150 -3.48 0.32 16.14
N VAL A 151 -3.98 -0.02 14.96
CA VAL A 151 -4.79 0.90 14.13
C VAL A 151 -6.08 1.30 14.85
N LEU A 152 -6.75 0.35 15.52
CA LEU A 152 -7.99 0.62 16.27
C LEU A 152 -7.74 1.52 17.48
N VAL A 153 -6.64 1.30 18.22
CA VAL A 153 -6.24 2.16 19.34
C VAL A 153 -5.93 3.58 18.87
N ILE A 154 -5.18 3.72 17.77
CA ILE A 154 -4.90 5.03 17.18
C ILE A 154 -6.20 5.72 16.75
N ALA A 155 -7.12 5.00 16.10
CA ALA A 155 -8.41 5.54 15.70
C ALA A 155 -9.26 6.00 16.90
N LEU A 156 -9.28 5.24 18.00
CA LEU A 156 -10.00 5.59 19.22
C LEU A 156 -9.39 6.78 19.96
N LEU A 157 -8.06 6.89 20.01
CA LEU A 157 -7.36 8.05 20.58
C LEU A 157 -7.60 9.32 19.76
N VAL A 158 -7.64 9.20 18.42
CA VAL A 158 -8.01 10.30 17.53
C VAL A 158 -9.49 10.68 17.67
N ALA A 159 -10.38 9.71 17.91
CA ALA A 159 -11.79 9.96 18.15
C ALA A 159 -12.05 10.61 19.52
N SER A 160 -11.31 10.21 20.56
CA SER A 160 -11.46 10.77 21.92
C SER A 160 -10.91 12.20 22.02
N THR A 161 -9.85 12.52 21.28
CA THR A 161 -9.31 13.89 21.19
C THR A 161 -10.23 14.84 20.41
N ARG A 162 -11.10 14.33 19.53
CA ARG A 162 -12.14 15.13 18.86
C ARG A 162 -13.36 15.43 19.74
N LYS A 163 -13.59 14.68 20.83
CA LYS A 163 -14.75 14.88 21.71
C LYS A 163 -14.55 15.99 22.76
N HIS A 164 -13.31 16.47 22.93
CA HIS A 164 -12.93 17.53 23.88
C HIS A 164 -12.61 18.88 23.21
N ARG A 165 -12.95 19.04 21.93
CA ARG A 165 -12.98 20.32 21.21
C ARG A 165 -14.42 20.61 20.77
#